data_AF-A0A6N9U5N5-F1
#
_entry.id   AF-A0A6N9U5N5-F1
#
_cell.length_a   1.000
_cell.length_b   1.000
_cell.length_c   1.000
_cell.angle_alpha   90.00
_cell.angle_beta   90.00
_cell.angle_gamma   90.00
#
_symmetry.space_group_name_H-M   'P 1'
#
loop_
_entity.id
_entity.type
_entity.pdbx_description
1 polymer ?
#
loop_
_entity_poly.entity_id
_entity_poly.type
_entity_poly.pdbx_seq_one_letter_code
_entity_poly.pdbx_strand_id
1 'polypeptide(L)'
;MGIESDQLVYDYLSRVGDLAQQQQLSSGTRMRLVSTLRGEIDRQRGGEAADSPATVRRILGRLGAPDELVAAAAESGDGTVVTPSPRT
;
A
#
# COMPACT_ATOMS: atom_id res chain seq x y z
N MET A 1 4.58 -19.17 -9.63
CA MET A 1 3.65 -18.23 -10.28
C MET A 1 3.56 -16.98 -9.41
N GLY A 2 4.33 -15.93 -9.74
CA GLY A 2 4.29 -14.64 -9.03
C GLY A 2 3.31 -13.62 -9.64
N ILE A 3 2.73 -13.92 -10.81
CA ILE A 3 1.92 -12.96 -11.56
C ILE A 3 0.61 -12.60 -10.84
N GLU A 4 -0.07 -13.56 -10.20
CA GLU A 4 -1.27 -13.26 -9.41
C GLU A 4 -0.93 -12.40 -8.18
N SER A 5 0.18 -12.69 -7.52
CA SER A 5 0.68 -11.90 -6.39
C SER A 5 0.99 -10.46 -6.80
N ASP A 6 1.65 -10.26 -7.93
CA ASP A 6 1.93 -8.93 -8.46
C ASP A 6 0.66 -8.20 -8.91
N GLN A 7 -0.33 -8.91 -9.45
CA GLN A 7 -1.63 -8.34 -9.78
C GLN A 7 -2.36 -7.82 -8.54
N LEU A 8 -2.34 -8.56 -7.43
CA LEU A 8 -2.94 -8.10 -6.17
C LEU A 8 -2.31 -6.81 -5.65
N VAL A 9 -0.98 -6.70 -5.74
CA VAL A 9 -0.26 -5.48 -5.37
C VAL A 9 -0.63 -4.33 -6.32
N TYR A 10 -0.67 -4.59 -7.62
CA TYR A 10 -1.04 -3.60 -8.62
C TYR A 10 -2.47 -3.08 -8.41
N ASP A 11 -3.44 -3.97 -8.20
CA ASP A 11 -4.85 -3.62 -7.97
C ASP A 11 -5.00 -2.75 -6.71
N TYR A 12 -4.29 -3.11 -5.64
CA TYR A 12 -4.30 -2.36 -4.38
C TYR A 12 -3.71 -0.94 -4.57
N LEU A 13 -2.53 -0.82 -5.18
CA LEU A 13 -1.88 0.46 -5.41
C LEU A 13 -2.66 1.35 -6.39
N SER A 14 -3.29 0.75 -7.41
CA SER A 14 -4.15 1.46 -8.35
C SER A 14 -5.35 2.07 -7.62
N ARG A 15 -6.01 1.28 -6.76
CA ARG A 15 -7.11 1.79 -5.92
C ARG A 15 -6.68 2.91 -4.97
N VAL A 16 -5.50 2.81 -4.35
CA VAL A 16 -4.95 3.91 -3.54
C VAL A 16 -4.74 5.17 -4.37
N GLY A 17 -4.19 5.04 -5.58
CA GLY A 17 -3.97 6.14 -6.50
C GLY A 17 -5.28 6.85 -6.90
N ASP A 18 -6.31 6.08 -7.23
CA ASP A 18 -7.63 6.58 -7.60
C ASP A 18 -8.30 7.33 -6.43
N LEU A 19 -8.26 6.76 -5.22
CA LEU A 19 -8.83 7.37 -4.02
C LEU A 19 -8.06 8.65 -3.63
N ALA A 20 -6.73 8.63 -3.72
CA ALA A 20 -5.90 9.82 -3.50
C ALA A 20 -6.21 10.93 -4.49
N GLN A 21 -6.54 10.58 -5.73
CA GLN A 21 -7.00 11.54 -6.73
C GLN A 21 -8.40 12.10 -6.40
N GLN A 22 -9.33 11.26 -5.96
CA GLN A 22 -10.68 11.68 -5.55
C GLN A 22 -10.63 12.64 -4.35
N GLN A 23 -9.72 12.41 -3.40
CA GLN A 23 -9.47 13.28 -2.24
C GLN A 23 -8.65 14.53 -2.58
N GLN A 24 -8.39 14.80 -3.87
CA GLN A 24 -7.66 15.96 -4.36
C GLN A 24 -6.25 16.12 -3.76
N LEU A 25 -5.60 15.02 -3.37
CA LEU A 25 -4.23 15.06 -2.90
C LEU A 25 -3.31 15.59 -3.99
N SER A 26 -2.35 16.42 -3.57
CA SER A 26 -1.30 16.93 -4.47
C SER A 26 -0.58 15.76 -5.14
N SER A 27 -0.09 15.96 -6.36
CA SER A 27 0.66 14.91 -7.09
C SER A 27 1.88 14.43 -6.30
N GLY A 28 2.55 15.33 -5.56
CA GLY A 28 3.69 15.00 -4.72
C GLY A 28 3.30 14.09 -3.54
N THR A 29 2.23 14.46 -2.82
CA THR A 29 1.67 13.67 -1.72
C THR A 29 1.24 12.28 -2.21
N ARG A 30 0.56 12.21 -3.37
CA ARG A 30 0.10 10.95 -3.97
C ARG A 30 1.27 10.05 -4.37
N MET A 31 2.28 10.60 -5.04
CA MET A 31 3.48 9.83 -5.41
C MET A 31 4.22 9.31 -4.19
N ARG A 32 4.35 10.12 -3.14
CA ARG A 32 4.98 9.68 -1.89
C ARG A 32 4.19 8.55 -1.24
N LEU A 33 2.88 8.68 -1.13
CA LEU A 33 2.00 7.64 -0.59
C LEU A 33 2.19 6.31 -1.33
N VAL A 34 2.05 6.31 -2.66
CA VAL A 34 2.17 5.08 -3.47
C VAL A 34 3.57 4.48 -3.35
N SER A 35 4.62 5.30 -3.38
CA SER A 35 6.01 4.86 -3.24
C SER A 35 6.27 4.23 -1.86
N THR A 36 5.78 4.85 -0.78
CA THR A 36 5.89 4.33 0.59
C THR A 36 5.20 2.98 0.72
N LEU A 37 3.97 2.86 0.21
CA LEU A 37 3.23 1.59 0.29
C LEU A 37 3.89 0.49 -0.53
N ARG A 38 4.38 0.80 -1.74
CA ARG A 38 5.11 -0.16 -2.56
C ARG A 38 6.37 -0.65 -1.86
N GLY A 39 7.18 0.25 -1.31
CA GLY A 39 8.39 -0.12 -0.58
C GLY A 39 8.10 -0.98 0.66
N GLU A 40 7.00 -0.71 1.36
CA GLU A 40 6.59 -1.50 2.53
C GLU A 40 6.09 -2.90 2.13
N ILE A 41 5.32 -3.02 1.05
CA ILE A 41 4.91 -4.32 0.48
C ILE A 41 6.15 -5.11 0.08
N ASP A 42 7.06 -4.51 -0.69
CA ASP A 42 8.28 -5.16 -1.16
C ASP A 42 9.18 -5.61 0.01
N ARG A 43 9.26 -4.81 1.08
CA ARG A 43 9.96 -5.15 2.31
C ARG A 43 9.34 -6.34 3.04
N GLN A 44 8.01 -6.36 3.19
CA GLN A 44 7.30 -7.47 3.83
C GLN A 44 7.30 -8.75 2.96
N ARG A 45 7.52 -8.61 1.65
CA ARG A 45 7.74 -9.70 0.71
C ARG A 45 9.17 -10.29 0.76
N GLY A 46 10.04 -9.91 1.69
CA GLY A 46 11.38 -10.50 1.77
C GLY A 46 11.38 -12.00 2.11
N GLY A 47 11.56 -12.90 1.12
CA GLY A 47 11.79 -14.35 1.29
C GLY A 47 11.13 -15.23 0.22
N GLU A 48 11.54 -16.51 0.09
CA GLU A 48 11.05 -17.42 -0.98
C GLU A 48 9.53 -17.74 -0.92
N ALA A 49 8.88 -17.55 0.22
CA ALA A 49 7.43 -17.77 0.40
C ALA A 49 6.56 -16.54 0.08
N ALA A 50 7.18 -15.41 -0.28
CA ALA A 50 6.50 -14.12 -0.43
C ALA A 50 5.78 -13.91 -1.75
N ASP A 51 6.07 -14.74 -2.76
CA ASP A 51 5.42 -14.67 -4.07
C ASP A 51 4.10 -15.45 -4.13
N SER A 52 3.63 -15.96 -3.00
CA SER A 52 2.31 -16.60 -2.90
C SER A 52 1.19 -15.57 -2.72
N PRO A 53 0.08 -15.69 -3.47
CA PRO A 53 -1.05 -14.74 -3.37
C PRO A 53 -1.63 -14.65 -1.96
N ALA A 54 -1.63 -15.75 -1.20
CA ALA A 54 -2.07 -15.79 0.19
C ALA A 54 -1.19 -14.91 1.11
N THR A 55 0.12 -14.92 0.89
CA THR A 55 1.07 -14.07 1.62
C THR A 55 0.81 -12.59 1.33
N VAL A 56 0.64 -12.24 0.04
CA VAL A 56 0.31 -10.87 -0.37
C VAL A 56 -1.01 -10.40 0.24
N ARG A 57 -2.08 -11.21 0.20
CA ARG A 57 -3.36 -10.85 0.83
C ARG A 57 -3.22 -10.57 2.33
N ARG A 58 -2.36 -11.32 3.03
CA ARG A 58 -2.05 -11.08 4.45
C ARG A 58 -1.27 -9.78 4.67
N ILE A 59 -0.32 -9.46 3.80
CA ILE A 59 0.42 -8.19 3.83
C ILE A 59 -0.53 -7.02 3.61
N LEU A 60 -1.36 -7.07 2.55
CA LEU A 60 -2.35 -6.02 2.25
C LEU A 60 -3.38 -5.85 3.38
N GLY A 61 -3.83 -6.96 3.97
CA GLY A 61 -4.73 -6.91 5.13
C GLY A 61 -4.10 -6.29 6.39
N ARG A 62 -2.77 -6.35 6.54
CA ARG A 62 -2.04 -5.66 7.62
C ARG A 62 -1.83 -4.18 7.34
N LEU A 63 -1.66 -3.80 6.07
CA LEU A 63 -1.56 -2.40 5.65
C LEU A 63 -2.88 -1.65 5.91
N GLY A 64 -4.02 -2.32 5.72
CA GLY A 64 -5.35 -1.75 5.97
C GLY A 64 -6.09 -1.40 4.68
N ALA A 65 -7.22 -0.70 4.82
CA ALA A 65 -8.05 -0.35 3.68
C ALA A 65 -7.42 0.82 2.88
N PRO A 66 -7.48 0.79 1.54
CA PRO A 66 -6.94 1.87 0.71
C PRO A 66 -7.48 3.27 1.05
N ASP A 67 -8.75 3.38 1.44
CA ASP A 67 -9.39 4.66 1.81
C ASP A 67 -8.88 5.20 3.14
N GLU A 68 -8.67 4.34 4.14
CA GLU A 68 -8.09 4.72 5.44
C GLU A 68 -6.67 5.27 5.27
N LEU A 69 -5.86 4.62 4.42
CA LEU A 69 -4.49 5.08 4.12
C LEU A 69 -4.48 6.43 3.42
N VAL A 70 -5.39 6.65 2.48
CA VAL A 70 -5.53 7.93 1.78
C VAL A 70 -6.04 9.03 2.71
N ALA A 71 -7.00 8.73 3.59
CA ALA A 71 -7.47 9.68 4.59
C ALA A 71 -6.33 10.10 5.55
N ALA A 72 -5.57 9.13 6.07
CA ALA A 72 -4.40 9.42 6.90
C ALA A 72 -3.32 10.25 6.18
N ALA A 73 -3.09 9.98 4.89
CA ALA A 73 -2.18 10.77 4.06
C ALA A 73 -2.69 12.21 3.85
N ALA A 74 -4.00 12.39 3.70
CA ALA A 74 -4.64 13.70 3.58
C ALA A 74 -4.49 14.53 4.85
N GLU A 75 -4.72 13.91 6.01
CA GLU A 75 -4.55 14.54 7.32
C GLU A 75 -3.09 14.91 7.60
N SER A 76 -2.15 14.04 7.19
CA SER A 76 -0.72 14.28 7.39
C SER A 76 -0.14 15.35 6.45
N GLY A 77 -0.79 15.62 5.31
CA GLY A 77 -0.39 16.62 4.30
C GLY A 77 0.87 16.27 3.49
N ASP A 78 1.83 15.56 4.09
CA ASP A 78 3.10 15.18 3.48
C ASP A 78 3.05 13.81 2.78
N GLY A 79 1.99 13.02 2.97
CA GLY A 79 1.79 11.72 2.32
C GLY A 79 2.47 10.55 3.03
N THR A 80 2.99 10.77 4.24
CA THR A 80 3.40 9.70 5.15
C THR A 80 2.17 9.04 5.78
N VAL A 81 2.16 7.70 5.81
CA VAL A 81 1.16 6.94 6.56
C VAL A 81 1.90 6.04 7.53
N VAL A 82 1.52 6.11 8.81
CA VAL A 82 2.02 5.18 9.83
C VAL A 82 1.30 3.86 9.61
N THR A 83 1.96 2.93 8.93
CA THR A 83 1.47 1.55 8.87
C THR A 83 1.70 0.92 10.25
N PRO A 84 0.71 0.20 10.82
CA PRO A 84 0.92 -0.46 12.10
C PRO A 84 2.04 -1.49 11.93
N SER A 85 3.18 -1.23 12.59
CA SER A 85 4.25 -2.24 12.70
C SER A 85 3.65 -3.50 13.32
N PRO A 86 4.04 -4.70 12.85
CA PRO A 86 3.53 -5.93 13.44
C PRO A 86 3.88 -5.92 14.94
N ARG A 87 2.85 -5.88 15.80
CA ARG A 87 3.05 -6.19 17.22
C ARG A 87 3.52 -7.64 17.26
N THR A 88 4.77 -7.83 17.67
CA THR A 88 5.41 -9.12 17.94
C THR A 88 4.58 -9.93 18.94
#